data_AF-A0A9D5BW80-F1
#
_entry.id   AF-A0A9D5BW80-F1
#
_cell.length_a   1.000
_cell.length_b   1.000
_cell.length_c   1.000
_cell.angle_alpha   90.00
_cell.angle_beta   90.00
_cell.angle_gamma   90.00
#
_symmetry.space_group_name_H-M   'P 1'
#
loop_
_entity.id
_entity.type
_entity.pdbx_description
1 polymer ?
#
loop_
_entity_poly.entity_id
_entity_poly.type
_entity_poly.pdbx_seq_one_letter_code
_entity_poly.pdbx_strand_id
1 'polypeptide(L)'
;MVLTYTQEHVYRHPWDRGHRGGMAEVHGSRGIVSSLHVVDVHTLSRRFDPDAGRLHTTRSITVRSPPLPFPLRARIGGAPAVFCHCIETTVADAPRRHMEVVARNAGLRRLIEVEERSIYEPHPLEPDRWTMFRQETRIRCKALLGLGVNRRESRAAVC
;
A
#
# COMPACT_ATOMS: atom_id res chain seq x y z
N MET A 1 0.85 -13.34 -15.30
CA MET A 1 0.29 -14.02 -14.10
C MET A 1 -0.20 -12.94 -13.15
N VAL A 2 -1.35 -13.13 -12.49
CA VAL A 2 -1.84 -12.23 -11.44
C VAL A 2 -1.91 -13.02 -10.14
N LEU A 3 -1.34 -12.48 -9.08
CA LEU A 3 -1.41 -12.99 -7.71
C LEU A 3 -2.19 -11.98 -6.88
N THR A 4 -3.11 -12.46 -6.05
CA THR A 4 -3.88 -11.62 -5.14
C THR A 4 -3.67 -12.11 -3.72
N TYR A 5 -3.34 -11.19 -2.83
CA TYR A 5 -3.19 -11.42 -1.40
C TYR A 5 -4.20 -10.55 -0.66
N THR A 6 -4.82 -11.10 0.37
CA THR A 6 -5.76 -10.37 1.22
C THR A 6 -5.36 -10.55 2.67
N GLN A 7 -5.38 -9.47 3.42
CA GLN A 7 -5.11 -9.46 4.86
C GLN A 7 -6.19 -8.64 5.56
N GLU A 8 -6.60 -9.09 6.73
CA GLU A 8 -7.50 -8.37 7.60
C GLU A 8 -6.87 -8.23 8.99
N HIS A 9 -7.14 -7.12 9.66
CA HIS A 9 -6.67 -6.85 11.00
C HIS A 9 -7.66 -5.98 11.75
N VAL A 10 -7.76 -6.19 13.07
CA VAL A 10 -8.61 -5.37 13.94
C VAL A 10 -7.72 -4.55 14.86
N TYR A 11 -7.71 -3.23 14.66
CA TYR A 11 -7.05 -2.32 15.56
C TYR A 11 -7.97 -1.98 16.73
N ARG A 12 -7.47 -2.17 17.96
CA ARG A 12 -8.22 -1.89 19.20
C ARG A 12 -8.17 -0.41 19.59
N HIS A 13 -8.47 0.46 18.64
CA HIS A 13 -8.68 1.88 18.87
C HIS A 13 -9.80 2.43 17.97
N PRO A 14 -10.49 3.50 18.41
CA PRO A 14 -11.53 4.13 17.62
C PRO A 14 -10.99 4.63 16.27
N TRP A 15 -11.84 4.61 15.25
CA TRP A 15 -11.48 5.07 13.90
C TRP A 15 -11.07 6.56 13.88
N ASP A 16 -11.76 7.39 14.67
CA ASP A 16 -11.56 8.84 14.77
C ASP A 16 -10.28 9.24 15.54
N ARG A 17 -9.74 8.37 16.40
CA ARG A 17 -8.40 8.55 17.00
C ARG A 17 -7.32 8.60 15.91
N GLY A 18 -7.52 7.82 14.84
CA GLY A 18 -6.74 7.88 13.61
C GLY A 18 -6.93 9.17 12.82
N HIS A 19 -7.95 10.00 13.09
CA HIS A 19 -8.24 11.23 12.34
C HIS A 19 -7.80 12.52 13.06
N ARG A 20 -7.90 12.59 14.40
CA ARG A 20 -7.62 13.83 15.17
C ARG A 20 -6.17 14.00 15.64
N GLY A 21 -5.37 12.93 15.64
CA GLY A 21 -3.93 12.98 15.95
C GLY A 21 -3.12 11.94 15.16
N GLY A 22 -3.73 10.79 14.83
CA GLY A 22 -3.08 9.70 14.13
C GLY A 22 -2.95 9.85 12.62
N MET A 23 -3.71 10.71 11.92
CA MET A 23 -3.63 10.78 10.45
C MET A 23 -2.33 11.47 10.03
N ALA A 24 -1.82 12.37 10.87
CA ALA A 24 -0.48 12.93 10.76
C ALA A 24 0.61 11.95 11.23
N GLU A 25 0.25 10.87 11.92
CA GLU A 25 1.19 9.80 12.28
C GLU A 25 1.18 8.76 11.16
N VAL A 26 0.05 8.13 10.84
CA VAL A 26 -0.20 7.20 9.72
C VAL A 26 0.17 7.82 8.35
N HIS A 27 -0.17 9.08 8.09
CA HIS A 27 0.14 9.76 6.81
C HIS A 27 1.13 10.94 6.91
N GLY A 28 1.55 11.34 8.10
CA GLY A 28 2.80 12.11 8.23
C GLY A 28 3.98 11.17 8.38
N SER A 29 5.14 11.74 8.63
CA SER A 29 6.46 11.13 8.47
C SER A 29 6.75 9.86 9.30
N ARG A 30 5.78 9.26 10.03
CA ARG A 30 6.05 8.17 11.00
C ARG A 30 5.14 6.93 10.97
N GLY A 31 4.09 6.84 10.15
CA GLY A 31 3.04 5.81 10.39
C GLY A 31 2.53 5.01 9.19
N ILE A 32 3.09 5.19 7.99
CA ILE A 32 3.17 4.13 6.95
C ILE A 32 4.66 3.84 6.68
N VAL A 33 5.51 4.03 7.69
CA VAL A 33 6.97 3.86 7.59
C VAL A 33 7.46 2.84 8.61
N SER A 34 6.76 1.70 8.71
CA SER A 34 7.31 0.49 9.34
C SER A 34 7.86 -0.48 8.29
N SER A 35 8.13 0.00 7.06
CA SER A 35 8.89 -0.76 6.09
C SER A 35 10.29 -0.17 6.00
N LEU A 36 11.30 -0.96 6.40
CA LEU A 36 12.74 -0.66 6.32
C LEU A 36 13.22 -0.27 4.89
N HIS A 37 12.33 -0.30 3.92
CA HIS A 37 12.56 -0.07 2.51
C HIS A 37 12.12 1.30 2.01
N VAL A 38 11.29 2.05 2.76
CA VAL A 38 10.86 3.40 2.33
C VAL A 38 12.02 4.38 2.52
N VAL A 39 12.39 5.07 1.45
CA VAL A 39 13.51 6.01 1.42
C VAL A 39 13.03 7.44 1.48
N ASP A 40 11.91 7.74 0.82
CA ASP A 40 11.37 9.09 0.73
C ASP A 40 9.86 9.08 0.53
N VAL A 41 9.18 10.11 1.03
CA VAL A 41 7.73 10.33 0.89
C VAL A 41 7.47 11.81 0.65
N HIS A 42 6.88 12.14 -0.49
CA HIS A 42 6.50 13.50 -0.84
C HIS A 42 4.99 13.62 -1.07
N THR A 43 4.34 14.63 -0.48
CA THR A 43 2.93 14.90 -0.73
C THR A 43 2.80 15.73 -2.01
N LEU A 44 2.23 15.13 -3.06
CA LEU A 44 2.04 15.77 -4.36
C LEU A 44 0.80 16.68 -4.35
N SER A 45 -0.27 16.25 -3.68
CA SER A 45 -1.49 17.04 -3.56
C SER A 45 -2.23 16.68 -2.27
N ARG A 46 -2.91 17.67 -1.71
CA ARG A 46 -3.81 17.51 -0.58
C ARG A 46 -4.96 18.49 -0.74
N ARG A 47 -6.18 17.98 -0.85
CA ARG A 47 -7.39 18.78 -1.07
C ARG A 47 -8.50 18.30 -0.17
N PHE A 48 -9.14 19.25 0.51
CA PHE A 48 -10.34 19.00 1.27
C PHE A 48 -11.54 19.42 0.42
N ASP A 49 -12.50 18.52 0.27
CA ASP A 49 -13.81 18.74 -0.32
C ASP A 49 -14.80 19.01 0.84
N PRO A 50 -15.18 20.28 1.08
CA PRO A 50 -16.07 20.63 2.17
C PRO A 50 -17.51 20.14 1.96
N ASP A 51 -17.96 20.04 0.71
CA ASP A 51 -19.33 19.65 0.38
C ASP A 51 -19.54 18.16 0.65
N ALA A 52 -18.53 17.34 0.31
CA ALA A 52 -18.56 15.90 0.59
C ALA A 52 -17.98 15.51 1.97
N GLY A 53 -17.28 16.42 2.65
CA GLY A 53 -16.54 16.12 3.89
C GLY A 53 -15.38 15.15 3.68
N ARG A 54 -14.70 15.23 2.52
CA ARG A 54 -13.65 14.29 2.11
C ARG A 54 -12.28 14.94 2.02
N LEU A 55 -11.25 14.25 2.52
CA LEU A 55 -9.86 14.63 2.31
C LEU A 55 -9.22 13.72 1.27
N HIS A 56 -8.83 14.32 0.14
CA HIS A 56 -8.07 13.68 -0.92
C HIS A 56 -6.59 13.99 -0.75
N THR A 57 -5.75 12.96 -0.69
CA THR A 57 -4.30 13.12 -0.62
C THR A 57 -3.63 12.26 -1.68
N THR A 58 -2.64 12.80 -2.38
CA THR A 58 -1.77 12.02 -3.28
C THR A 58 -0.33 12.16 -2.83
N ARG A 59 0.38 11.05 -2.68
CA ARG A 59 1.79 11.02 -2.29
C ARG A 59 2.62 10.25 -3.30
N SER A 60 3.84 10.70 -3.51
CA SER A 60 4.91 9.91 -4.14
C SER A 60 5.71 9.25 -3.03
N ILE A 61 5.91 7.95 -3.13
CA ILE A 61 6.68 7.16 -2.17
C ILE A 61 7.83 6.50 -2.92
N THR A 62 9.05 6.71 -2.47
CA THR A 62 10.23 6.04 -3.02
C THR A 62 10.61 4.89 -2.10
N VAL A 63 10.66 3.68 -2.66
CA VAL A 63 11.00 2.46 -1.94
C VAL A 63 12.26 1.85 -2.55
N ARG A 64 13.23 1.48 -1.72
CA ARG A 64 14.39 0.69 -2.12
C ARG A 64 14.07 -0.79 -1.95
N SER A 65 14.10 -1.53 -3.06
CA SER A 65 13.87 -2.97 -3.03
C SER A 65 14.88 -3.69 -2.12
N PRO A 66 14.52 -4.85 -1.55
CA PRO A 66 15.52 -5.79 -1.07
C PRO A 66 16.47 -6.20 -2.21
N PRO A 67 17.63 -6.80 -1.89
CA PRO A 67 18.57 -7.26 -2.90
C PRO A 67 17.89 -8.18 -3.91
N LEU A 68 18.00 -7.83 -5.20
CA LEU A 68 17.34 -8.60 -6.25
C LEU A 68 18.03 -9.97 -6.42
N PRO A 69 17.30 -11.02 -6.83
CA PRO A 69 17.90 -12.27 -7.30
C PRO A 69 18.83 -12.02 -8.50
N PHE A 70 19.93 -12.76 -8.58
CA PHE A 70 20.93 -12.65 -9.67
C PHE A 70 20.33 -12.59 -11.11
N PRO A 71 19.36 -13.43 -11.52
CA PRO A 71 18.80 -13.36 -12.87
C PRO A 71 17.98 -12.09 -13.14
N LEU A 72 17.53 -11.39 -12.11
CA LEU A 72 16.87 -10.09 -12.23
C LEU A 72 17.89 -8.95 -12.26
N ARG A 73 18.99 -9.05 -11.50
CA ARG A 73 20.10 -8.07 -11.54
C ARG A 73 20.66 -7.91 -12.95
N ALA A 74 20.94 -9.02 -13.63
CA ALA A 74 21.50 -9.01 -14.98
C ALA A 74 20.61 -8.26 -16.00
N ARG A 75 19.29 -8.23 -15.79
CA ARG A 75 18.33 -7.55 -16.69
C ARG A 75 18.09 -6.08 -16.34
N ILE A 76 18.50 -5.63 -15.15
CA ILE A 76 18.29 -4.27 -14.65
C ILE A 76 19.66 -3.58 -14.45
N GLY A 77 20.60 -3.86 -15.36
CA GLY A 77 21.91 -3.18 -15.39
C GLY A 77 22.88 -3.59 -14.28
N GLY A 78 22.69 -4.75 -13.64
CA GLY A 78 23.61 -5.29 -12.63
C GLY A 78 23.45 -4.72 -11.22
N ALA A 79 22.54 -3.77 -11.02
CA ALA A 79 22.35 -3.14 -9.71
C ALA A 79 21.85 -4.16 -8.65
N PRO A 80 22.39 -4.13 -7.41
CA PRO A 80 22.01 -5.07 -6.36
C PRO A 80 20.61 -4.83 -5.83
N ALA A 81 20.11 -3.59 -5.89
CA ALA A 81 18.77 -3.17 -5.50
C ALA A 81 18.27 -2.09 -6.46
N VAL A 82 16.94 -1.89 -6.50
CA VAL A 82 16.30 -0.89 -7.36
C VAL A 82 15.45 0.06 -6.53
N PHE A 83 15.43 1.33 -6.91
CA PHE A 83 14.47 2.28 -6.37
C PHE A 83 13.18 2.18 -7.19
N CYS A 84 12.07 1.98 -6.50
CA CYS A 84 10.74 1.94 -7.06
C CYS A 84 9.98 3.16 -6.54
N HIS A 85 9.50 4.00 -7.47
CA HIS A 85 8.56 5.04 -7.12
C HIS A 85 7.14 4.48 -7.17
N CYS A 86 6.36 4.81 -6.15
CA CYS A 86 4.96 4.46 -6.01
C CYS A 86 4.14 5.74 -5.90
N ILE A 87 2.95 5.71 -6.48
CA ILE A 87 1.94 6.75 -6.27
C ILE A 87 0.88 6.17 -5.35
N GLU A 88 0.65 6.87 -4.24
CA GLU A 88 -0.40 6.56 -3.29
C GLU A 88 -1.49 7.62 -3.39
N THR A 89 -2.74 7.18 -3.45
CA THR A 89 -3.92 8.04 -3.38
C THR A 89 -4.76 7.63 -2.18
N THR A 90 -5.08 8.59 -1.31
CA THR A 90 -5.90 8.40 -0.13
C THR A 90 -7.16 9.24 -0.24
N VAL A 91 -8.30 8.62 0.09
CA VAL A 91 -9.58 9.30 0.28
C VAL A 91 -10.07 8.99 1.69
N ALA A 92 -10.14 10.00 2.54
CA ALA A 92 -10.73 9.91 3.86
C ALA A 92 -12.10 10.60 3.86
N ASP A 93 -13.17 9.83 4.04
CA ASP A 93 -14.56 10.27 4.13
C ASP A 93 -14.97 10.27 5.60
N ALA A 94 -14.91 11.46 6.21
CA ALA A 94 -15.22 11.62 7.63
C ALA A 94 -16.70 11.33 7.96
N PRO A 95 -17.69 11.81 7.17
CA PRO A 95 -19.10 11.48 7.39
C PRO A 95 -19.38 9.97 7.37
N ARG A 96 -18.76 9.22 6.47
CA ARG A 96 -18.93 7.77 6.38
C ARG A 96 -18.02 6.97 7.31
N ARG A 97 -17.08 7.62 8.00
CA ARG A 97 -16.00 6.96 8.76
C ARG A 97 -15.30 5.90 7.91
N HIS A 98 -14.91 6.28 6.70
CA HIS A 98 -14.29 5.37 5.75
C HIS A 98 -13.04 5.99 5.19
N MET A 99 -11.93 5.26 5.21
CA MET A 99 -10.71 5.67 4.56
C MET A 99 -10.23 4.59 3.62
N GLU A 100 -9.91 5.00 2.39
CA GLU A 100 -9.31 4.13 1.40
C GLU A 100 -7.96 4.69 0.98
N VAL A 101 -6.95 3.83 0.98
CA VAL A 101 -5.60 4.09 0.50
C VAL A 101 -5.33 3.14 -0.65
N VAL A 102 -4.88 3.68 -1.79
CA VAL A 102 -4.48 2.87 -2.94
C VAL A 102 -3.07 3.25 -3.36
N ALA A 103 -2.13 2.31 -3.24
CA ALA A 103 -0.75 2.47 -3.65
C ALA A 103 -0.46 1.66 -4.92
N ARG A 104 0.22 2.28 -5.89
CA ARG A 104 0.62 1.62 -7.14
C ARG A 104 2.06 1.95 -7.47
N ASN A 105 2.84 0.98 -7.92
CA ASN A 105 4.16 1.27 -8.45
C ASN A 105 4.08 2.05 -9.78
N ALA A 106 4.76 3.19 -9.85
CA ALA A 106 4.99 3.94 -11.09
C ALA A 106 6.23 3.42 -11.83
N GLY A 107 7.29 3.05 -11.08
CA GLY A 107 8.49 2.42 -11.62
C GLY A 107 8.28 0.93 -11.93
N LEU A 108 9.16 0.34 -12.76
CA LEU A 108 9.20 -1.11 -13.04
C LEU A 108 7.93 -1.75 -13.64
N ARG A 109 6.91 -0.96 -14.02
CA ARG A 109 5.63 -1.44 -14.57
C ARG A 109 5.73 -2.31 -15.82
N ARG A 110 6.87 -2.28 -16.54
CA ARG A 110 7.13 -3.19 -17.68
C ARG A 110 7.40 -4.63 -17.23
N LEU A 111 7.83 -4.83 -15.99
CA LEU A 111 8.15 -6.13 -15.39
C LEU A 111 7.05 -6.58 -14.44
N ILE A 112 6.68 -5.70 -13.50
CA ILE A 112 5.75 -6.01 -12.42
C ILE A 112 4.85 -4.80 -12.17
N GLU A 113 3.56 -5.06 -12.03
CA GLU A 113 2.59 -4.09 -11.54
C GLU A 113 2.08 -4.60 -10.20
N VAL A 114 2.14 -3.74 -9.19
CA VAL A 114 1.68 -3.97 -7.83
C VAL A 114 0.69 -2.86 -7.52
N GLU A 115 -0.52 -3.26 -7.15
CA GLU A 115 -1.54 -2.40 -6.62
C GLU A 115 -1.91 -2.91 -5.24
N GLU A 116 -1.82 -2.07 -4.23
CA GLU A 116 -2.28 -2.35 -2.88
C GLU A 116 -3.43 -1.42 -2.56
N ARG A 117 -4.53 -2.01 -2.11
CA ARG A 117 -5.74 -1.30 -1.70
C ARG A 117 -6.01 -1.63 -0.24
N SER A 118 -6.06 -0.59 0.58
CA SER A 118 -6.23 -0.67 2.02
C SER A 118 -7.43 0.14 2.45
N ILE A 119 -8.32 -0.47 3.22
CA ILE A 119 -9.57 0.11 3.70
C ILE A 119 -9.56 0.11 5.22
N TYR A 120 -9.95 1.24 5.81
CA TYR A 120 -10.10 1.42 7.25
C TYR A 120 -11.49 1.95 7.55
N GLU A 121 -12.22 1.22 8.38
CA GLU A 121 -13.60 1.54 8.77
C GLU A 121 -13.86 1.12 10.23
N PRO A 122 -14.87 1.67 10.90
CA PRO A 122 -15.33 1.19 12.20
C PRO A 122 -15.58 -0.33 12.19
N HIS A 123 -15.15 -1.00 13.24
CA HIS A 123 -15.42 -2.43 13.38
C HIS A 123 -16.93 -2.70 13.47
N PRO A 124 -17.49 -3.68 12.73
CA PRO A 124 -18.95 -3.87 12.65
C PRO A 124 -19.60 -4.21 13.99
N LEU A 125 -18.86 -4.84 14.92
CA LEU A 125 -19.37 -5.19 16.26
C LEU A 125 -19.06 -4.14 17.33
N GLU A 126 -18.01 -3.33 17.14
CA GLU A 126 -17.53 -2.38 18.16
C GLU A 126 -17.10 -1.06 17.46
N PRO A 127 -18.04 -0.36 16.80
CA PRO A 127 -17.71 0.71 15.86
C PRO A 127 -17.06 1.94 16.51
N ASP A 128 -17.36 2.19 17.77
CA ASP A 128 -16.82 3.35 18.50
C ASP A 128 -15.52 3.03 19.24
N ARG A 129 -15.09 1.75 19.25
CA ARG A 129 -13.89 1.32 20.00
C ARG A 129 -12.79 0.79 19.11
N TRP A 130 -13.13 0.12 18.01
CA TRP A 130 -12.18 -0.60 17.18
C TRP A 130 -12.30 -0.20 15.70
N THR A 131 -11.20 -0.38 14.98
CA THR A 131 -11.10 -0.12 13.54
C THR A 131 -10.84 -1.44 12.83
N MET A 132 -11.68 -1.78 11.85
CA MET A 132 -11.42 -2.85 10.90
C MET A 132 -10.50 -2.35 9.80
N PHE A 133 -9.44 -3.11 9.55
CA PHE A 133 -8.52 -2.90 8.45
C PHE A 133 -8.59 -4.08 7.50
N ARG A 134 -8.73 -3.78 6.21
CA ARG A 134 -8.70 -4.75 5.14
C ARG A 134 -7.74 -4.29 4.05
N GLN A 135 -6.80 -5.14 3.71
CA GLN A 135 -5.82 -4.91 2.65
C GLN A 135 -5.96 -5.98 1.57
N GLU A 136 -5.92 -5.54 0.32
CA GLU A 136 -5.83 -6.40 -0.86
C GLU A 136 -4.65 -5.94 -1.71
N THR A 137 -3.70 -6.85 -1.97
CA THR A 137 -2.53 -6.60 -2.81
C THR A 137 -2.63 -7.45 -4.07
N ARG A 138 -2.66 -6.79 -5.23
CA ARG A 138 -2.67 -7.40 -6.56
C ARG A 138 -1.32 -7.23 -7.22
N ILE A 139 -0.69 -8.35 -7.55
CA ILE A 139 0.61 -8.40 -8.19
C ILE A 139 0.46 -9.03 -9.57
N ARG A 140 0.64 -8.22 -10.61
CA ARG A 140 0.68 -8.66 -12.00
C ARG A 140 2.12 -8.71 -12.48
N CYS A 141 2.66 -9.91 -12.56
CA CYS A 141 3.92 -10.16 -13.25
C CYS A 141 3.64 -10.22 -14.76
N LYS A 142 4.19 -9.25 -15.50
CA LYS A 142 4.24 -9.32 -16.95
C LYS A 142 5.32 -10.34 -17.27
N ALA A 143 4.94 -11.36 -18.03
CA ALA A 143 5.84 -12.47 -18.33
C ALA A 143 7.15 -11.92 -18.88
N LEU A 144 8.25 -12.21 -18.19
CA LEU A 144 9.53 -12.35 -18.84
C LEU A 144 9.33 -13.50 -19.82
N LEU A 145 9.00 -13.19 -21.08
CA LEU A 145 9.01 -14.15 -22.18
C LEU A 145 10.36 -14.88 -22.10
N GLY A 146 10.35 -16.13 -21.64
CA GLY A 146 11.52 -17.02 -21.70
C GLY A 146 11.90 -17.84 -20.46
N LEU A 147 11.20 -17.81 -19.33
CA LEU A 147 11.49 -18.77 -18.24
C LEU A 147 10.21 -19.43 -17.72
N GLY A 148 10.04 -20.70 -18.09
CA GLY A 148 9.02 -21.58 -17.54
C GLY A 148 9.23 -21.73 -16.04
N VAL A 149 8.41 -21.04 -15.25
CA VAL A 149 8.33 -21.24 -13.80
C VAL A 149 7.08 -22.07 -13.54
N ASN A 150 7.31 -23.31 -13.10
CA ASN A 150 6.29 -24.26 -12.68
C ASN A 150 5.35 -23.61 -11.65
N ARG A 151 4.05 -23.71 -11.90
CA ARG A 151 2.98 -23.33 -10.96
C ARG A 151 3.14 -24.10 -9.66
N ARG A 152 3.47 -23.41 -8.58
CA ARG A 152 3.10 -23.85 -7.23
C ARG A 152 2.26 -22.75 -6.61
N GLU A 153 0.98 -23.06 -6.45
CA GLU A 153 0.07 -22.28 -5.61
C GLU A 153 0.54 -22.45 -4.16
N SER A 154 1.16 -21.41 -3.61
CA SER A 154 1.47 -21.35 -2.19
C SER A 154 0.32 -20.63 -1.48
N ARG A 155 -0.58 -21.39 -0.86
CA ARG A 155 -1.39 -20.88 0.26
C ARG A 155 -0.43 -20.68 1.43
N ALA A 156 -0.23 -19.44 1.88
CA ALA A 156 0.51 -19.15 3.09
C ALA A 156 -0.47 -18.79 4.21
N ALA A 157 -0.25 -19.45 5.34
CA ALA A 157 -1.05 -19.42 6.55
C ALA A 157 -0.91 -18.08 7.32
N VAL A 158 -1.97 -17.76 8.05
CA VAL A 158 -2.00 -16.71 9.07
C VAL A 158 -1.20 -17.21 10.28
N CYS A 159 -0.23 -16.41 10.73
CA CYS A 159 0.38 -16.49 12.05
C CYS A 159 0.11 -15.17 12.78
#